data_AF-A0A369QL52-F1
#
_entry.id   AF-A0A369QL52-F1
#
_cell.length_a   1.000
_cell.length_b   1.000
_cell.length_c   1.000
_cell.angle_alpha   90.00
_cell.angle_beta   90.00
_cell.angle_gamma   90.00
#
_symmetry.space_group_name_H-M   'P 1'
#
loop_
_entity.id
_entity.type
_entity.pdbx_description
1 polymer ?
#
loop_
_entity_poly.entity_id
_entity_poly.type
_entity_poly.pdbx_seq_one_letter_code
_entity_poly.pdbx_strand_id
1 'polypeptide(L)'
;MFSQRFLIRSMQLVGATSGFIQRPFMNRAIIQGLISGLLASGMLLGLLTYAYYQINELYLLRDETKLIILAGLLVLLGMIIGYISSYRAVRKYMRLSLDELY
;
A
#
# COMPACT_ATOMS: atom_id res chain seq x y z
N MET A 1 -31.09 -10.56 -8.26
CA MET A 1 -29.99 -11.53 -8.02
C MET A 1 -30.01 -12.70 -9.03
N PHE A 2 -29.97 -12.41 -10.32
CA PHE A 2 -29.80 -13.42 -11.40
C PHE A 2 -28.68 -13.03 -12.37
N SER A 3 -28.39 -11.73 -12.50
CA SER A 3 -27.37 -11.17 -13.40
C SER A 3 -25.91 -11.51 -13.00
N GLN A 4 -25.65 -11.80 -11.73
CA GLN A 4 -24.29 -12.10 -11.23
C GLN A 4 -23.79 -13.49 -11.64
N ARG A 5 -24.68 -14.45 -11.89
CA ARG A 5 -24.29 -15.82 -12.31
C ARG A 5 -23.75 -15.87 -13.73
N PHE A 6 -24.19 -14.94 -14.59
CA PHE A 6 -23.78 -14.89 -16.00
C PHE A 6 -22.39 -14.30 -16.19
N LEU A 7 -22.03 -13.28 -15.40
CA LEU A 7 -20.71 -12.64 -15.42
C LEU A 7 -19.61 -13.60 -14.96
N ILE A 8 -19.91 -14.45 -13.96
CA ILE A 8 -18.97 -15.44 -13.42
C ILE A 8 -18.74 -16.57 -14.43
N ARG A 9 -19.79 -17.06 -15.11
CA ARG A 9 -19.65 -18.08 -16.16
C ARG A 9 -18.91 -17.57 -17.40
N SER A 10 -19.10 -16.30 -17.79
CA SER A 10 -18.35 -15.74 -18.92
C SER A 10 -16.85 -15.63 -18.59
N MET A 11 -16.49 -15.22 -17.37
CA MET A 11 -15.08 -15.13 -16.96
C MET A 11 -14.38 -16.50 -16.86
N GLN A 12 -15.12 -17.57 -16.52
CA GLN A 12 -14.57 -18.94 -16.47
C GLN A 12 -14.32 -19.55 -17.86
N LEU A 13 -15.08 -19.16 -18.88
CA LEU A 13 -14.93 -19.65 -20.27
C LEU A 13 -13.70 -19.08 -20.99
N VAL A 14 -13.10 -17.99 -20.49
CA VAL A 14 -11.90 -17.36 -21.09
C VAL A 14 -10.59 -17.86 -20.46
N GLY A 15 -10.64 -18.81 -19.53
CA GLY A 15 -9.42 -19.37 -18.91
C GLY A 15 -8.64 -18.35 -18.08
N ALA A 16 -9.34 -17.46 -17.37
CA ALA A 16 -8.71 -16.42 -16.56
C ALA A 16 -7.81 -17.04 -15.46
N THR A 17 -6.50 -16.96 -15.67
CA THR A 17 -5.49 -17.43 -14.72
C THR A 17 -5.55 -16.62 -13.42
N SER A 18 -5.13 -17.24 -12.31
CA SER A 18 -5.11 -16.63 -10.96
C SER A 18 -4.44 -15.24 -10.94
N GLY A 19 -3.48 -14.99 -11.84
CA GLY A 19 -2.82 -13.69 -11.99
C GLY A 19 -3.69 -12.59 -12.62
N PHE A 20 -4.67 -12.93 -13.48
CA PHE A 20 -5.60 -11.95 -14.06
C PHE A 20 -6.53 -11.35 -12.99
N ILE A 21 -6.89 -12.15 -11.98
CA ILE A 21 -7.71 -11.74 -10.84
C ILE A 21 -6.91 -10.88 -9.86
N GLN A 22 -5.63 -11.18 -9.65
CA GLN A 22 -4.79 -10.49 -8.66
C GLN A 22 -4.26 -9.13 -9.15
N ARG A 23 -4.07 -8.95 -10.46
CA ARG A 23 -3.55 -7.70 -11.07
C ARG A 23 -4.28 -6.42 -10.62
N PRO A 24 -5.61 -6.31 -10.68
CA PRO A 24 -6.30 -5.07 -10.27
C PRO A 24 -6.14 -4.76 -8.78
N PHE A 25 -6.05 -5.78 -7.93
CA PHE A 25 -5.83 -5.60 -6.49
C PHE A 25 -4.40 -5.14 -6.19
N MET A 26 -3.42 -5.70 -6.89
CA MET A 26 -2.01 -5.35 -6.71
C MET A 26 -1.72 -3.91 -7.15
N ASN A 27 -2.37 -3.42 -8.21
CA ASN A 27 -2.27 -2.01 -8.61
C ASN A 27 -2.85 -1.06 -7.55
N ARG A 28 -3.99 -1.41 -6.95
CA ARG A 28 -4.58 -0.61 -5.86
C ARG A 28 -3.67 -0.57 -4.63
N ALA A 29 -3.03 -1.69 -4.31
CA ALA A 29 -2.07 -1.80 -3.21
C ALA A 29 -0.88 -0.87 -3.35
N ILE A 30 -0.31 -0.80 -4.56
CA ILE A 30 0.83 0.07 -4.85
C ILE A 30 0.45 1.54 -4.66
N ILE A 31 -0.71 1.95 -5.16
CA ILE A 31 -1.22 3.32 -4.98
C ILE A 31 -1.44 3.63 -3.50
N GLN A 32 -2.04 2.69 -2.74
CA GLN A 32 -2.22 2.86 -1.29
C GLN A 32 -0.88 2.96 -0.54
N GLY A 33 0.12 2.16 -0.93
CA GLY A 33 1.48 2.21 -0.37
C GLY A 33 2.21 3.53 -0.67
N LEU A 34 2.00 4.09 -1.87
CA LEU A 34 2.52 5.42 -2.21
C LEU A 34 1.86 6.51 -1.36
N ILE A 35 0.53 6.49 -1.24
CA ILE A 35 -0.22 7.48 -0.45
C ILE A 35 0.18 7.40 1.02
N SER A 36 0.31 6.20 1.59
CA SER A 36 0.72 6.03 2.98
C SER A 36 2.15 6.49 3.24
N GLY A 37 3.08 6.20 2.31
CA GLY A 37 4.46 6.68 2.37
C GLY A 37 4.58 8.21 2.32
N LEU A 38 3.78 8.85 1.45
CA LEU A 38 3.70 10.31 1.37
C LEU A 38 3.11 10.92 2.65
N LEU A 39 2.03 10.33 3.19
CA LEU A 39 1.42 10.78 4.45
C LEU A 39 2.39 10.67 5.63
N ALA A 40 3.09 9.55 5.76
CA ALA A 40 4.08 9.34 6.82
C ALA A 40 5.24 10.35 6.72
N SER A 41 5.75 10.58 5.51
CA SER A 41 6.82 11.56 5.27
C SER A 41 6.36 12.98 5.60
N GLY A 42 5.15 13.36 5.21
CA GLY A 42 4.57 14.66 5.53
C GLY A 42 4.38 14.86 7.04
N MET A 43 3.87 13.85 7.75
CA MET A 43 3.73 13.88 9.20
C MET A 43 5.08 14.02 9.91
N LEU A 44 6.10 13.30 9.45
CA LEU A 44 7.46 13.38 10.01
C LEU A 44 8.07 14.77 9.82
N LEU A 45 7.94 15.36 8.63
CA LEU A 45 8.40 16.73 8.38
C LEU A 45 7.66 17.76 9.24
N GLY A 46 6.34 17.59 9.43
CA GLY A 46 5.56 18.43 10.33
C GLY A 46 6.02 18.34 11.78
N LEU A 47 6.25 17.11 12.28
CA LEU A 47 6.79 16.86 13.61
C LEU A 47 8.19 17.45 13.80
N LEU A 48 9.08 17.30 12.82
CA LEU A 48 10.42 17.88 12.86
C LEU A 48 10.38 19.41 12.89
N THR A 49 9.52 20.02 12.06
CA THR A 49 9.35 21.48 12.04
C THR A 49 8.87 21.99 13.40
N TYR A 50 7.91 21.28 14.02
CA TYR A 50 7.44 21.60 15.37
C TYR A 50 8.54 21.41 16.43
N ALA A 51 9.34 20.34 16.33
CA ALA A 51 10.45 20.07 17.23
C ALA A 51 11.55 21.14 17.14
N TYR A 52 11.90 21.58 15.93
CA TYR A 52 12.88 22.67 15.71
C TYR A 52 12.38 24.00 16.29
N TYR A 53 11.08 24.27 16.22
CA TYR A 53 10.51 25.48 16.81
C TYR A 53 10.64 25.50 18.34
N GLN A 54 10.45 24.35 19.00
CA GLN A 54 10.60 24.26 20.46
C GLN A 54 12.04 24.16 20.94
N ILE A 55 12.92 23.52 20.17
CA ILE A 55 14.29 23.25 20.57
C ILE A 55 15.23 23.71 19.46
N ASN A 56 15.69 24.96 19.55
CA ASN A 56 16.61 25.56 18.58
C ASN A 56 17.92 24.77 18.43
N GLU A 57 18.37 24.05 19.45
CA GLU A 57 19.57 23.19 19.38
C GLU A 57 19.43 22.03 18.40
N LEU A 58 18.20 21.53 18.16
CA LEU A 58 17.97 20.49 17.16
C LEU A 58 18.21 21.00 15.73
N TYR A 59 18.06 22.32 15.50
CA TYR A 59 18.31 22.91 14.20
C TYR A 59 19.78 22.79 13.78
N LEU A 60 20.72 22.78 14.75
CA LEU A 60 22.16 22.58 14.48
C LEU A 60 22.49 21.13 14.12
N LEU A 61 21.65 20.17 14.55
CA LEU A 61 21.75 18.76 14.16
C LEU A 61 21.05 18.46 12.82
N ARG A 62 20.39 19.45 12.21
CA ARG A 62 19.67 19.30 10.96
C ARG A 62 20.64 18.99 9.83
N ASP A 63 20.56 17.77 9.32
CA ASP A 63 21.29 17.31 8.15
C ASP A 63 20.28 16.98 7.04
N GLU A 64 20.19 17.87 6.04
CA GLU A 64 19.27 17.71 4.91
C GLU A 64 19.47 16.39 4.16
N THR A 65 20.72 15.91 4.09
CA THR A 65 21.05 14.66 3.43
C THR A 65 20.38 13.50 4.15
N LYS A 66 20.47 13.47 5.49
CA LYS A 66 19.82 12.45 6.32
C LYS A 66 18.30 12.54 6.22
N LEU A 67 17.73 13.74 6.16
CA LEU A 67 16.28 13.93 6.02
C LEU A 67 15.76 13.39 4.69
N ILE A 68 16.44 13.67 3.57
CA ILE A 68 16.07 13.16 2.26
C ILE A 68 16.18 11.63 2.22
N ILE A 69 17.25 11.06 2.77
CA ILE A 69 17.43 9.60 2.87
C ILE A 69 16.30 8.97 3.70
N LEU A 70 15.97 9.57 4.85
CA LEU A 70 14.92 9.07 5.73
C LEU A 70 13.54 9.14 5.06
N ALA A 71 13.23 10.25 4.39
CA ALA A 71 11.98 10.40 3.63
C ALA A 71 11.89 9.38 2.48
N GLY A 72 12.98 9.17 1.74
CA GLY A 72 13.05 8.15 0.70
C GLY A 72 12.82 6.74 1.25
N LEU A 73 13.45 6.41 2.40
CA LEU A 73 13.24 5.14 3.10
C LEU A 73 11.80 4.96 3.57
N LEU A 74 11.16 5.99 4.11
CA LEU A 74 9.77 5.93 4.54
C LEU A 74 8.81 5.66 3.38
N VAL A 75 9.01 6.32 2.24
CA VAL A 75 8.21 6.08 1.03
C VAL A 75 8.41 4.65 0.52
N LEU A 76 9.67 4.20 0.43
CA LEU A 76 9.99 2.83 0.02
C LEU A 76 9.38 1.78 0.96
N LEU A 77 9.51 1.98 2.27
CA LEU A 77 8.92 1.09 3.27
C LEU A 77 7.39 1.10 3.20
N GLY A 78 6.75 2.26 3.04
CA GLY A 78 5.30 2.35 2.85
C GLY A 78 4.82 1.57 1.63
N MET A 79 5.57 1.67 0.52
CA MET A 79 5.29 0.93 -0.72
C MET A 79 5.49 -0.58 -0.54
N ILE A 80 6.58 -1.02 0.11
CA ILE A 80 6.86 -2.44 0.40
C ILE A 80 5.80 -3.02 1.33
N ILE A 81 5.47 -2.32 2.42
CA ILE A 81 4.47 -2.76 3.40
C ILE A 81 3.09 -2.83 2.74
N GLY A 82 2.70 -1.82 1.95
CA GLY A 82 1.44 -1.83 1.19
C GLY A 82 1.37 -3.01 0.22
N TYR A 83 2.45 -3.25 -0.52
CA TYR A 83 2.57 -4.38 -1.44
C TYR A 83 2.47 -5.73 -0.72
N ILE A 84 3.24 -5.96 0.34
CA ILE A 84 3.23 -7.21 1.12
C ILE A 84 1.87 -7.42 1.79
N SER A 85 1.28 -6.37 2.36
CA SER A 85 -0.01 -6.43 3.03
C SER A 85 -1.12 -6.86 2.06
N SER A 86 -1.23 -6.19 0.91
CA SER A 86 -2.21 -6.59 -0.10
C SER A 86 -1.88 -7.92 -0.76
N TYR A 87 -0.61 -8.25 -0.99
CA TYR A 87 -0.23 -9.57 -1.52
C TYR A 87 -0.67 -10.68 -0.56
N ARG A 88 -0.42 -10.52 0.74
CA ARG A 88 -0.87 -11.47 1.77
C ARG A 88 -2.39 -11.53 1.87
N ALA A 89 -3.08 -10.39 1.84
CA ALA A 89 -4.54 -10.33 1.87
C ALA A 89 -5.13 -11.04 0.64
N VAL A 90 -4.71 -10.69 -0.56
CA VAL A 90 -5.19 -11.29 -1.81
C VAL A 90 -4.86 -12.78 -1.89
N ARG A 91 -3.66 -13.20 -1.47
CA ARG A 91 -3.30 -14.63 -1.40
C ARG A 91 -4.16 -15.38 -0.37
N LYS A 92 -4.54 -14.75 0.74
CA LYS A 92 -5.48 -15.30 1.72
C LYS A 92 -6.89 -15.39 1.12
N TYR A 93 -7.38 -14.34 0.47
CA TYR A 93 -8.69 -14.32 -0.19
C TYR A 93 -8.82 -15.30 -1.37
N MET A 94 -7.75 -15.50 -2.14
CA MET A 94 -7.71 -16.50 -3.23
C MET A 94 -7.62 -17.95 -2.71
N ARG A 95 -7.13 -18.16 -1.48
CA ARG A 95 -7.19 -19.46 -0.79
C ARG A 95 -8.53 -19.71 -0.12
N LEU A 96 -9.31 -18.65 0.14
CA LEU A 96 -10.73 -18.72 0.50
C LEU A 96 -11.56 -18.86 -0.78
N SER A 97 -11.45 -20.04 -1.41
CA SER A 97 -12.26 -20.37 -2.57
C SER A 97 -13.70 -20.65 -2.14
N LEU A 98 -14.57 -19.65 -2.30
CA LEU A 98 -16.01 -19.74 -2.59
C LEU A 98 -16.96 -20.58 -1.70
N ASP A 99 -16.48 -21.43 -0.80
CA ASP A 99 -17.30 -22.33 0.05
C ASP A 99 -17.59 -21.76 1.45
N GLU A 100 -17.04 -20.60 1.82
CA GLU A 100 -17.40 -19.89 3.07
C GLU A 100 -18.25 -18.64 2.83
N LEU A 101 -18.66 -18.37 1.58
CA LEU A 101 -19.62 -17.31 1.28
C LEU A 101 -21.08 -17.83 1.21
N TYR A 102 -21.30 -19.06 1.67
CA TYR A 102 -22.61 -19.65 1.96
C TYR A 102 -22.60 -20.31 3.34
#